data_AF-A0A7J8S2T9-F1
#
_entry.id   AF-A0A7J8S2T9-F1
#
_cell.length_a   1.000
_cell.length_b   1.000
_cell.length_c   1.000
_cell.angle_alpha   90.00
_cell.angle_beta   90.00
_cell.angle_gamma   90.00
#
_symmetry.space_group_name_H-M   'P 1'
#
loop_
_entity.id
_entity.type
_entity.pdbx_description
1 polymer ?
#
loop_
_entity_poly.entity_id
_entity_poly.type
_entity_poly.pdbx_seq_one_letter_code
_entity_poly.pdbx_strand_id
1 'polypeptide(L)'
;MGRIAQGTKVLAEGGYEKIFRQTFETVPEEQLENSFACYLSTSAGPVMGVLYVSTAKLAYCSDSRLAYKTGSHTEWNYYKVCTHQG
;
A
#
# COMPACT_ATOMS: atom_id res chain seq x y z
N MET A 1 3.83 -15.15 -8.94
CA MET A 1 4.98 -14.57 -8.21
C MET A 1 4.63 -13.44 -7.24
N GLY A 2 3.65 -12.56 -7.52
CA GLY A 2 3.37 -11.37 -6.69
C GLY A 2 3.12 -11.63 -5.20
N ARG A 3 2.20 -12.55 -4.86
CA ARG A 3 1.83 -12.82 -3.46
C ARG A 3 2.92 -13.52 -2.62
N ILE A 4 3.78 -14.31 -3.26
CA ILE A 4 4.92 -14.94 -2.58
C ILE A 4 5.95 -13.88 -2.21
N ALA A 5 6.29 -12.99 -3.15
CA ALA A 5 7.19 -11.88 -2.90
C ALA A 5 6.67 -10.94 -1.81
N GLN A 6 5.35 -10.68 -1.79
CA GLN A 6 4.70 -9.90 -0.74
C GLN A 6 4.82 -10.57 0.64
N GLY A 7 4.59 -11.88 0.74
CA GLY A 7 4.77 -12.60 2.00
C GLY A 7 6.21 -12.54 2.52
N THR A 8 7.20 -12.69 1.63
CA THR A 8 8.61 -12.52 1.99
C THR A 8 8.92 -11.09 2.44
N LYS A 9 8.35 -10.07 1.79
CA LYS A 9 8.48 -8.66 2.19
C LYS A 9 7.94 -8.43 3.60
N VAL A 10 6.76 -8.96 3.92
CA VAL A 10 6.16 -8.85 5.27
C VAL A 10 7.10 -9.42 6.33
N LEU A 11 7.69 -10.59 6.08
CA LEU A 11 8.65 -11.20 7.00
C LEU A 11 9.92 -10.35 7.14
N ALA A 12 10.49 -9.89 6.02
CA ALA A 12 11.74 -9.12 6.00
C ALA A 12 11.59 -7.73 6.64
N GLU A 13 10.46 -7.05 6.44
CA GLU A 13 10.22 -5.70 6.94
C GLU A 13 9.69 -5.69 8.39
N GLY A 14 9.30 -6.85 8.94
CA GLY A 14 8.92 -7.01 10.35
C GLY A 14 7.41 -6.92 10.62
N GLY A 15 6.58 -7.38 9.68
CA GLY A 15 5.13 -7.44 9.81
C GLY A 15 4.39 -6.23 9.25
N TYR A 16 3.07 -6.37 9.09
CA TYR A 16 2.22 -5.36 8.46
C TYR A 16 2.20 -4.01 9.18
N GLU A 17 2.27 -4.00 10.51
CA GLU A 17 2.32 -2.78 11.33
C GLU A 17 3.52 -1.90 10.95
N LYS A 18 4.71 -2.49 10.87
CA LYS A 18 5.93 -1.76 10.52
C LYS A 18 5.89 -1.26 9.07
N ILE A 19 5.37 -2.07 8.14
CA ILE A 19 5.19 -1.66 6.74
C ILE A 19 4.22 -0.48 6.66
N PHE A 20 3.09 -0.54 7.36
CA PHE A 20 2.08 0.51 7.38
C PHE A 20 2.69 1.85 7.81
N ARG A 21 3.36 1.89 8.97
CA ARG A 21 4.00 3.09 9.52
C ARG A 21 5.15 3.66 8.67
N GLN A 22 5.85 2.80 7.92
CA GLN A 22 6.88 3.25 6.98
C GLN A 22 6.28 3.76 5.66
N THR A 23 5.09 3.29 5.29
CA THR A 23 4.45 3.60 4.01
C THR A 23 3.59 4.85 4.09
N PHE A 24 2.94 5.08 5.22
CA PHE A 24 1.98 6.16 5.45
C PHE A 24 2.37 6.97 6.68
N GLU A 25 2.15 8.28 6.60
CA GLU A 25 2.19 9.15 7.78
C GLU A 25 1.08 8.76 8.74
N THR A 26 1.45 8.58 10.01
CA THR A 26 0.54 8.22 11.10
C THR A 26 0.41 9.36 12.10
N VAL A 27 -0.76 9.50 12.70
CA VAL A 27 -0.94 10.38 13.86
C VAL A 27 -0.47 9.69 15.16
N PRO A 28 -0.18 10.44 16.24
CA PRO A 28 0.08 9.84 17.54
C PRO A 28 -1.02 8.85 17.92
N GLU A 29 -0.63 7.71 18.49
CA GLU A 29 -1.55 6.66 18.98
C GLU A 29 -2.42 5.96 17.92
N GLU A 30 -2.24 6.27 16.62
CA GLU A 30 -2.83 5.49 15.54
C GLU A 30 -2.33 4.04 15.59
N GLN A 31 -3.25 3.08 15.58
CA GLN A 31 -2.97 1.64 15.65
C GLN A 31 -3.51 0.95 14.40
N LEU A 32 -2.74 0.04 13.81
CA LEU A 32 -3.25 -0.83 12.76
C LEU A 32 -4.12 -1.91 13.39
N GLU A 33 -5.37 -2.01 12.94
CA GLU A 33 -6.31 -3.03 13.38
C GLU A 33 -6.21 -4.27 12.48
N ASN A 34 -6.22 -4.06 11.16
CA ASN A 34 -6.24 -5.16 10.20
C ASN A 34 -5.48 -4.84 8.92
N SER A 35 -5.09 -5.89 8.19
CA SER A 35 -4.53 -5.78 6.85
C SER A 35 -5.08 -6.89 5.94
N PHE A 36 -5.41 -6.53 4.70
CA PHE A 36 -6.01 -7.42 3.73
C PHE A 36 -5.31 -7.27 2.40
N ALA A 37 -4.72 -8.35 1.92
CA ALA A 37 -4.12 -8.34 0.59
C ALA A 37 -5.24 -8.45 -0.45
N CYS A 38 -5.40 -7.42 -1.28
CA CYS A 38 -6.57 -7.17 -2.14
C CYS A 38 -6.16 -6.66 -3.53
N TYR A 39 -7.15 -6.34 -4.35
CA TYR A 39 -6.96 -5.60 -5.59
C TYR A 39 -7.73 -4.28 -5.53
N LEU A 40 -7.08 -3.18 -5.89
CA LEU A 40 -7.74 -1.90 -6.16
C LEU A 40 -8.19 -1.88 -7.63
N SER A 41 -9.50 -1.76 -7.87
CA SER A 41 -10.02 -1.59 -9.22
C SER A 41 -9.71 -0.19 -9.74
N THR A 42 -8.99 -0.10 -10.85
CA THR A 42 -8.71 1.17 -11.55
C THR A 42 -9.22 1.10 -12.99
N SER A 43 -9.29 2.25 -13.67
CA SER A 43 -9.65 2.29 -15.10
C SER A 43 -8.63 1.59 -16.01
N ALA A 44 -7.38 1.44 -15.55
CA ALA A 44 -6.33 0.70 -16.25
C ALA A 44 -6.33 -0.81 -15.88
N GLY A 45 -7.28 -1.25 -15.04
CA GLY A 45 -7.39 -2.62 -14.54
C GLY A 45 -7.10 -2.75 -13.03
N PRO A 46 -7.24 -3.97 -12.48
CA PRO A 46 -7.00 -4.21 -11.06
C PRO A 46 -5.51 -4.13 -10.72
N VAL A 47 -5.18 -3.39 -9.66
CA VAL A 47 -3.82 -3.30 -9.10
C VAL A 47 -3.76 -4.13 -7.83
N MET A 48 -2.81 -5.04 -7.73
CA MET A 48 -2.60 -5.84 -6.51
C MET A 48 -1.92 -5.02 -5.42
N GLY A 49 -2.37 -5.19 -4.17
CA GLY A 49 -1.77 -4.51 -3.03
C GLY A 49 -2.32 -4.96 -1.69
N VAL A 50 -2.12 -4.12 -0.68
CA VAL A 50 -2.59 -4.34 0.69
C VAL A 50 -3.45 -3.15 1.12
N LEU A 51 -4.66 -3.45 1.60
CA LEU A 51 -5.50 -2.52 2.35
C LEU A 51 -5.16 -2.65 3.84
N TYR A 52 -4.84 -1.53 4.46
CA TYR A 52 -4.62 -1.34 5.88
C TYR A 52 -5.85 -0.64 6.46
N VAL A 53 -6.35 -1.18 7.58
CA VAL A 53 -7.41 -0.59 8.39
C VAL A 53 -6.78 -0.22 9.72
N SER A 54 -6.62 1.08 9.99
CA SER A 54 -6.17 1.57 11.29
C SER A 54 -7.33 2.17 12.07
N THR A 55 -7.10 2.51 13.33
CA THR A 55 -8.04 3.29 14.16
C THR A 55 -8.34 4.67 13.60
N ALA A 56 -7.58 5.12 12.60
CA ALA A 56 -7.54 6.50 12.16
C ALA A 56 -7.81 6.67 10.65
N LYS A 57 -7.48 5.68 9.80
CA LYS A 57 -7.69 5.76 8.34
C LYS A 57 -7.79 4.39 7.68
N LEU A 58 -8.35 4.41 6.47
CA LEU A 58 -8.15 3.36 5.49
C LEU A 58 -7.01 3.76 4.56
N ALA A 59 -6.06 2.86 4.34
CA ALA A 59 -4.91 3.11 3.48
C ALA A 59 -4.62 1.91 2.59
N TYR A 60 -4.32 2.14 1.32
CA TYR A 60 -3.99 1.12 0.34
C TYR A 60 -2.65 1.43 -0.31
N CYS A 61 -1.79 0.42 -0.47
CA CYS A 61 -0.54 0.51 -1.22
C CYS A 61 -0.39 -0.69 -2.15
N SER A 62 0.03 -0.46 -3.40
CA SER A 62 0.33 -1.54 -4.34
C SER A 62 1.55 -2.37 -3.90
N ASP A 63 1.55 -3.66 -4.24
CA ASP A 63 2.67 -4.57 -3.88
C ASP A 63 3.96 -4.22 -4.64
N SER A 64 3.83 -3.67 -5.84
CA SER A 64 4.94 -3.25 -6.70
C SER A 64 4.74 -1.82 -7.19
N ARG A 65 5.84 -1.19 -7.62
CA ARG A 65 5.78 0.07 -8.37
C ARG A 65 5.12 -0.17 -9.72
N LEU A 66 4.28 0.77 -10.15
CA LEU A 66 3.65 0.78 -11.46
C LEU A 66 4.34 1.82 -12.34
N ALA A 67 4.55 1.44 -13.59
CA ALA A 67 5.03 2.36 -14.60
C ALA A 67 3.91 3.32 -15.02
N TYR A 68 4.22 4.61 -15.12
CA TYR A 68 3.38 5.58 -15.81
C TYR A 68 4.23 6.52 -16.67
N LYS A 69 3.59 7.08 -17.70
CA LYS A 69 4.24 8.03 -18.61
C LYS A 69 4.09 9.45 -18.07
N THR A 70 5.20 10.17 -18.05
CA THR A 70 5.23 11.61 -17.81
C THR A 70 5.95 12.27 -18.98
N GLY A 71 5.18 12.83 -19.92
CA GLY A 71 5.70 13.27 -21.22
C GLY A 71 6.42 12.14 -21.96
N SER A 72 7.71 12.33 -22.26
CA SER A 72 8.58 11.35 -22.92
C SER A 72 9.19 10.30 -21.97
N HIS A 73 9.11 10.50 -20.65
CA HIS A 73 9.75 9.65 -19.65
C HIS A 73 8.78 8.63 -19.05
N THR A 74 9.34 7.54 -18.52
CA THR A 74 8.60 6.53 -17.75
C THR A 74 9.07 6.58 -16.32
N GLU A 75 8.13 6.79 -15.40
CA GLU A 75 8.39 6.79 -13.96
C GLU A 75 7.74 5.58 -13.30
N TRP A 76 8.27 5.18 -12.15
CA TRP A 76 7.83 4.00 -11.41
C TRP A 76 7.53 4.39 -9.97
N ASN A 77 6.25 4.40 -9.61
CA ASN A 77 5.81 4.75 -8.26
C ASN A 77 4.81 3.73 -7.72
N TYR A 78 4.70 3.64 -6.40
CA TYR A 78 3.65 2.87 -5.76
C TYR A 78 2.32 3.59 -5.92
N TYR A 79 1.25 2.83 -6.21
CA TYR A 79 -0.09 3.37 -6.20
C TYR A 79 -0.59 3.39 -4.75
N LYS A 80 -0.77 4.59 -4.19
CA LYS A 80 -1.21 4.79 -2.81
C LYS A 80 -2.54 5.52 -2.76
N VAL A 81 -3.43 5.07 -1.90
CA VAL A 81 -4.70 5.75 -1.59
C VAL A 81 -4.85 5.78 -0.08
N CYS A 82 -5.21 6.91 0.51
CA CYS A 82 -5.58 6.98 1.91
C CYS A 82 -6.77 7.91 2.08
N THR A 83 -7.65 7.59 3.02
CA THR A 83 -8.70 8.52 3.43
C THR A 83 -8.07 9.67 4.21
N HIS A 84 -8.30 10.90 3.77
CA HIS A 84 -7.84 12.09 4.50
C HIS A 84 -8.53 12.14 5.87
N GLN A 85 -7.76 12.45 6.92
CA GLN A 85 -8.35 12.89 8.18
C GLN A 85 -8.64 14.39 8.05
N GLY A 86 -9.84 14.79 8.42
CA GLY A 86 -10.15 16.22 8.63
C GLY A 86 -9.35 16.80 9.79
#